data_AF-A0A845Z4E6-F1
#
_entry.id   AF-A0A845Z4E6-F1
#
_cell.length_a   1.000
_cell.length_b   1.000
_cell.length_c   1.000
_cell.angle_alpha   90.00
_cell.angle_beta   90.00
_cell.angle_gamma   90.00
#
_symmetry.space_group_name_H-M   'P 1'
#
loop_
_entity.id
_entity.type
_entity.pdbx_description
1 polymer ?
#
loop_
_entity_poly.entity_id
_entity_poly.type
_entity_poly.pdbx_seq_one_letter_code
_entity_poly.pdbx_strand_id
1 'polypeptide(L)' 'MYRKVGQPDTAPENFELPFNGQLSPENRSCVMASLIPWQKFEDEYAINFSTERGAPALSFRMASLGINY' A
#
# COMPACT_ATOMS: atom_id res chain seq x y z
N MET A 1 11.72 -11.90 2.01
CA MET A 1 11.14 -12.21 0.68
C MET A 1 10.14 -11.14 0.30
N TYR A 2 10.24 -10.54 -0.90
CA TYR A 2 9.17 -9.68 -1.41
C TYR A 2 8.28 -10.46 -2.37
N ARG A 3 6.97 -10.41 -2.14
CA ARG A 3 6.01 -10.95 -3.11
C ARG A 3 5.19 -9.78 -3.61
N LYS A 4 5.35 -9.48 -4.90
CA LYS A 4 4.47 -8.56 -5.61
C LYS A 4 3.12 -9.25 -5.77
N VAL A 5 2.33 -9.27 -4.70
CA VAL A 5 0.91 -9.59 -4.78
C VAL A 5 0.33 -8.42 -5.55
N GLY A 6 -0.37 -8.66 -6.67
CA GLY A 6 -0.94 -7.59 -7.47
C GLY A 6 -1.76 -6.69 -6.56
N GLN A 7 -1.19 -5.55 -6.18
CA GLN A 7 -1.91 -4.59 -5.37
C GLN A 7 -3.01 -4.10 -6.27
N PRO A 8 -4.26 -4.16 -5.83
CA PRO A 8 -5.29 -3.48 -6.59
C PRO A 8 -4.93 -1.98 -6.56
N ASP A 9 -5.01 -1.32 -7.72
CA ASP A 9 -4.98 0.14 -7.86
C ASP A 9 -6.22 0.78 -7.22
N THR A 10 -6.61 0.29 -6.04
CA THR A 10 -7.77 0.76 -5.31
C THR A 10 -7.42 2.14 -4.79
N ALA A 11 -8.06 3.15 -5.39
CA ALA A 11 -8.04 4.51 -4.88
C ALA A 11 -8.34 4.49 -3.36
N PRO A 12 -7.67 5.34 -2.55
CA PRO A 12 -7.83 5.33 -1.09
C PRO A 12 -9.30 5.50 -0.65
N GLU A 13 -10.10 6.24 -1.41
CA GLU A 13 -11.56 6.39 -1.20
C GLU A 13 -12.36 5.08 -1.33
N ASN A 14 -11.86 4.12 -2.12
CA ASN A 14 -12.47 2.80 -2.32
C ASN A 14 -12.04 1.78 -1.26
N PHE A 15 -11.38 2.21 -0.18
CA PHE A 15 -11.08 1.34 0.95
C PHE A 15 -12.36 1.11 1.77
N GLU A 16 -12.86 -0.13 1.75
CA GLU A 16 -14.02 -0.52 2.54
C GLU A 16 -13.66 -0.60 4.03
N LEU A 17 -14.25 0.28 4.83
CA LEU A 17 -14.08 0.26 6.28
C LEU A 17 -14.97 -0.85 6.88
N PRO A 18 -14.56 -1.47 8.01
CA PRO A 18 -15.28 -2.59 8.65
C PRO A 18 -16.69 -2.22 9.15
N PHE A 19 -17.09 -0.95 9.02
CA PHE A 19 -18.40 -0.41 9.37
C PHE A 19 -19.19 0.10 8.14
N ASN A 20 -18.89 -0.40 6.94
CA ASN A 20 -19.52 0.00 5.66
C ASN A 20 -19.38 1.49 5.34
N GLY A 21 -18.29 2.12 5.80
CA GLY A 21 -17.93 3.49 5.48
C GLY A 21 -16.89 3.58 4.36
N GLN A 22 -16.82 4.73 3.70
CA GLN A 22 -15.75 5.09 2.78
C GLN A 22 -14.87 6.18 3.39
N LEU A 23 -13.61 6.23 2.99
CA LEU A 23 -12.75 7.34 3.36
C LEU A 23 -13.16 8.60 2.58
N SER A 24 -13.24 9.73 3.28
CA SER A 24 -13.49 11.01 2.61
C SER A 24 -12.32 11.32 1.65
N PRO A 25 -12.57 11.55 0.35
CA PRO A 25 -11.51 11.84 -0.61
C PRO A 25 -10.78 13.15 -0.30
N GLU A 26 -11.43 14.08 0.40
CA GLU A 26 -10.85 15.34 0.86
C GLU A 26 -9.98 15.19 2.10
N ASN A 27 -9.98 14.02 2.73
CA ASN A 27 -9.08 13.76 3.85
C ASN A 27 -7.63 13.90 3.37
N ARG A 28 -6.83 14.69 4.11
CA ARG A 28 -5.43 14.96 3.77
C ARG A 28 -4.63 13.69 3.47
N SER A 29 -4.86 12.60 4.20
CA SER A 29 -4.17 11.32 3.97
C SER A 29 -4.60 10.65 2.66
N CYS A 30 -5.87 10.77 2.27
CA CYS A 30 -6.37 10.25 0.98
C CYS A 30 -5.81 11.05 -0.20
N VAL A 31 -5.78 12.39 -0.08
CA VAL A 31 -5.15 13.27 -1.07
C VAL A 31 -3.66 13.00 -1.20
N MET A 32 -2.93 12.87 -0.09
CA MET A 32 -1.50 12.53 -0.17
C MET A 32 -1.28 11.15 -0.79
N ALA A 33 -2.13 10.18 -0.45
CA ALA A 33 -2.03 8.84 -1.02
C ALA A 33 -2.35 8.79 -2.52
N SER A 34 -3.23 9.64 -3.05
CA SER A 34 -3.51 9.68 -4.50
C SER A 34 -2.38 10.32 -5.31
N LEU A 35 -1.54 11.15 -4.68
CA LEU A 35 -0.42 11.83 -5.34
C LEU A 35 0.86 10.99 -5.41
N ILE A 36 0.99 9.94 -4.58
CA ILE A 36 2.20 9.12 -4.52
C ILE A 36 2.22 8.14 -5.70
N PRO A 37 3.30 8.09 -6.51
CA PRO A 37 3.46 7.11 -7.57
C PRO A 37 3.86 5.75 -6.99
N TRP A 38 2.91 5.06 -6.35
CA TRP A 38 3.10 3.82 -5.60
C TRP A 38 3.89 2.77 -6.38
N GLN A 39 3.56 2.56 -7.66
CA GLN A 39 4.18 1.53 -8.48
C GLN A 39 5.69 1.72 -8.67
N LYS A 40 6.16 2.97 -8.74
CA LYS A 40 7.58 3.27 -8.88
C LYS A 40 8.34 2.91 -7.60
N PHE A 41 7.82 3.33 -6.46
CA PHE A 41 8.44 3.05 -5.17
C PHE A 41 8.35 1.58 -4.77
N GLU A 42 7.28 0.89 -5.19
CA GLU A 42 7.11 -0.54 -5.00
C GLU A 42 8.26 -1.35 -5.64
N ASP A 43 8.67 -0.98 -6.86
CA ASP A 43 9.76 -1.66 -7.57
C ASP A 43 11.11 -1.37 -6.89
N GLU A 44 11.36 -0.13 -6.46
CA GLU A 44 12.55 0.23 -5.68
C GLU A 44 12.59 -0.46 -4.31
N TYR A 45 11.44 -0.56 -3.65
CA TYR A 45 11.27 -1.23 -2.37
C TYR A 45 11.56 -2.73 -2.49
N ALA A 46 11.04 -3.38 -3.54
CA ALA A 46 11.24 -4.80 -3.82
C ALA A 46 12.72 -5.21 -3.98
N ILE A 47 13.55 -4.34 -4.57
CA ILE A 47 14.99 -4.58 -4.77
C ILE A 47 15.72 -4.80 -3.44
N ASN A 48 15.25 -4.19 -2.35
CA ASN A 48 15.90 -4.29 -1.03
C ASN A 48 15.65 -5.64 -0.33
N PHE A 49 14.79 -6.50 -0.85
CA PHE A 49 14.46 -7.78 -0.23
C PHE A 49 15.11 -8.96 -0.94
N SER A 50 15.60 -9.92 -0.16
CA SER A 50 16.06 -11.20 -0.69
C SER A 50 14.89 -11.98 -1.30
N THR A 51 15.07 -12.51 -2.51
CA THR A 51 14.09 -13.35 -3.21
C THR A 51 13.91 -14.72 -2.55
N GLU A 52 14.92 -15.23 -1.83
CA GLU A 52 14.98 -16.62 -1.39
C GLU A 52 14.76 -16.82 0.11
N ARG A 53 14.96 -15.78 0.94
CA ARG A 53 14.99 -15.93 2.41
C ARG A 53 14.13 -14.89 3.14
N GLY A 54 13.69 -15.27 4.33
CA GLY A 54 12.91 -14.45 5.27
C GLY A 54 11.41 -14.45 5.03
N ALA A 55 10.66 -13.84 5.95
CA ALA A 55 9.22 -13.69 5.84
C ALA A 55 8.83 -12.83 4.61
N PRO A 56 7.64 -13.06 4.02
CA PRO A 56 7.06 -12.15 3.04
C PRO A 56 6.90 -10.75 3.63
N ALA A 57 7.46 -9.73 3.00
CA ALA A 57 7.27 -8.36 3.43
C ALA A 57 5.91 -7.82 2.93
N LEU A 58 5.35 -6.89 3.70
CA LEU A 58 4.15 -6.14 3.32
C LEU A 58 4.45 -5.26 2.10
N SER A 59 3.41 -4.95 1.33
CA SER A 59 3.50 -4.00 0.22
C SER A 59 4.05 -2.65 0.67
N PHE A 60 4.70 -1.90 -0.24
CA PHE A 60 5.22 -0.58 0.08
C PHE A 60 4.12 0.35 0.62
N ARG A 61 2.93 0.30 0.01
CA ARG A 61 1.77 1.09 0.46
C ARG A 61 1.34 0.76 1.89
N MET A 62 1.29 -0.51 2.27
CA MET A 62 0.92 -0.93 3.63
C MET A 62 1.99 -0.54 4.66
N ALA A 63 3.26 -0.77 4.34
CA ALA A 63 4.37 -0.39 5.21
C ALA A 63 4.42 1.12 5.45
N SER A 64 4.13 1.92 4.42
CA SER A 64 4.16 3.39 4.46
C SER A 64 3.01 4.00 5.26
N LEU A 65 1.82 3.39 5.19
CA LEU A 65 0.62 3.90 5.87
C LEU A 65 0.50 3.42 7.33
N GLY A 66 1.37 2.53 7.78
CA GLY A 66 1.41 2.06 9.19
C GLY A 66 0.13 1.36 9.64
N ILE A 67 -0.69 0.89 8.70
CA ILE A 67 -1.94 0.17 8.98
C ILE A 67 -1.54 -1.26 9.39
N ASN A 68 -1.37 -1.47 10.70
CA ASN A 68 -1.32 -2.80 11.28
C ASN A 68 -2.77 -3.29 11.42
N TYR A 69 -3.07 -4.47 10.88
CA TYR A 69 -4.28 -5.21 11.21
C TYR A 69 -4.22 -5.74 12.64
#